data_AF-A0A6C0DVQ8-F1
#
_entry.id   AF-A0A6C0DVQ8-F1
#
_cell.length_a   1.000
_cell.length_b   1.000
_cell.length_c   1.000
_cell.angle_alpha   90.00
_cell.angle_beta   90.00
_cell.angle_gamma   90.00
#
_symmetry.space_group_name_H-M   'P 1'
#
loop_
_entity.id
_entity.type
_entity.pdbx_description
1 polymer ?
#
loop_
_entity_poly.entity_id
_entity_poly.type
_entity_poly.pdbx_seq_one_letter_code
_entity_poly.pdbx_strand_id
1 'polypeptide(L)'
;MLYNWAFWSMGVGMVVYYFRDRLKRMLLSGVITGLKMSVLYYNHLTKKGDSINPNGVVYIEDKKIIIHEYDIVYNNKSHKMCFISEKYDSEVVNTKLVLFNDNKEDILAQRHKFVYCSIINKDRECLKDITDEMRAFMFYFKKGYYVCNVEYVLKYLQSKYNGLKVKDCNLLFVLNDDEFTEKVIELDNTGEGILLHTII
;
A
#
# COMPACT_ATOMS: atom_id res chain seq x y z
N MET A 1 -4.77 -54.28 -19.04
CA MET A 1 -5.08 -53.01 -19.76
C MET A 1 -6.58 -52.76 -19.96
N LEU A 2 -7.42 -53.77 -20.26
CA LEU A 2 -8.87 -53.59 -20.48
C LEU A 2 -9.67 -53.07 -19.28
N TYR A 3 -9.28 -53.43 -18.05
CA TYR A 3 -9.94 -52.97 -16.82
C TYR A 3 -9.86 -51.44 -16.61
N ASN A 4 -8.77 -50.81 -17.06
CA ASN A 4 -8.62 -49.36 -16.94
C ASN A 4 -9.61 -48.64 -17.87
N TRP A 5 -9.78 -49.13 -19.11
CA TRP A 5 -10.70 -48.53 -20.08
C TRP A 5 -12.17 -48.63 -19.65
N ALA A 6 -12.57 -49.76 -19.08
CA ALA A 6 -13.92 -49.95 -18.54
C ALA A 6 -14.19 -49.06 -17.31
N PHE A 7 -13.20 -48.88 -16.44
CA PHE A 7 -13.34 -48.02 -15.27
C PHE A 7 -13.47 -46.53 -15.66
N TRP A 8 -12.66 -46.08 -16.62
CA TRP A 8 -12.74 -44.71 -17.14
C TRP A 8 -14.02 -44.45 -17.93
N SER A 9 -14.49 -45.39 -18.77
CA SER A 9 -15.73 -45.22 -19.53
C SER A 9 -16.96 -45.23 -18.63
N MET A 10 -16.96 -46.03 -17.57
CA MET A 10 -18.04 -46.06 -16.58
C MET A 10 -18.04 -44.81 -15.69
N GLY A 11 -16.87 -44.31 -15.29
CA GLY A 11 -16.73 -43.05 -14.56
C GLY A 11 -17.17 -41.83 -15.39
N VAL A 12 -16.72 -41.72 -16.63
CA VAL A 12 -17.12 -40.65 -17.56
C VAL A 12 -18.60 -40.76 -17.93
N GLY A 13 -19.11 -41.97 -18.16
CA GLY A 13 -20.53 -42.22 -18.45
C GLY A 13 -21.45 -41.84 -17.28
N MET A 14 -21.05 -42.14 -16.04
CA MET A 14 -21.78 -41.69 -14.85
C MET A 14 -21.74 -40.18 -14.68
N VAL A 15 -20.59 -39.53 -14.91
CA VAL A 15 -20.48 -38.06 -14.86
C VAL A 15 -21.39 -37.44 -15.92
N VAL A 16 -21.30 -37.86 -17.18
CA VAL A 16 -22.15 -37.35 -18.27
C VAL A 16 -23.64 -37.59 -17.99
N TYR A 17 -24.02 -38.76 -17.46
CA TYR A 17 -25.40 -39.07 -17.07
C TYR A 17 -25.88 -38.21 -15.89
N TYR A 18 -25.04 -38.02 -14.88
CA TYR A 18 -25.32 -37.18 -13.71
C TYR A 18 -25.49 -35.70 -14.09
N PHE A 19 -24.71 -35.22 -15.06
CA PHE A 19 -24.79 -33.87 -15.62
C PHE A 19 -25.82 -33.69 -16.74
N ARG A 20 -26.45 -34.76 -17.25
CA ARG A 20 -27.49 -34.68 -18.29
C ARG A 20 -28.82 -34.17 -17.73
N ASP A 21 -29.09 -34.47 -16.46
CA ASP A 21 -30.31 -34.08 -15.76
C ASP A 21 -30.29 -32.57 -15.41
N ARG A 22 -31.28 -31.84 -15.92
CA ARG A 22 -31.41 -30.39 -15.73
C ARG A 22 -31.58 -30.04 -14.25
N LEU A 23 -32.28 -30.86 -13.48
CA LEU A 23 -32.49 -30.67 -12.04
C LEU A 23 -31.18 -30.78 -11.27
N LYS A 24 -30.35 -31.79 -11.57
CA LYS A 24 -29.05 -31.99 -10.92
C LYS A 24 -28.05 -30.87 -11.23
N ARG A 25 -28.05 -30.36 -12.48
CA ARG A 25 -27.25 -29.18 -12.84
C ARG A 25 -27.71 -27.91 -12.11
N MET A 26 -29.03 -27.71 -11.99
CA MET A 26 -29.56 -26.58 -11.21
C MET A 26 -29.21 -26.70 -9.73
N LEU A 27 -29.30 -27.90 -9.15
CA LEU A 27 -28.90 -28.16 -7.77
C LEU A 27 -27.40 -27.91 -7.55
N LEU A 28 -26.54 -28.45 -8.42
CA LEU A 28 -25.09 -28.23 -8.31
C LEU A 28 -24.73 -26.75 -8.51
N SER A 29 -25.36 -26.07 -9.46
CA SER A 29 -25.19 -24.62 -9.66
C SER A 29 -25.64 -23.84 -8.43
N GLY A 30 -26.76 -24.24 -7.82
CA GLY A 30 -27.25 -23.68 -6.55
C GLY A 30 -26.26 -23.90 -5.40
N VAL A 31 -25.66 -25.08 -5.30
CA VAL A 31 -24.63 -25.40 -4.29
C VAL A 31 -23.35 -24.59 -4.53
N ILE A 32 -22.87 -24.49 -5.77
CA ILE A 32 -21.69 -23.67 -6.11
C ILE A 32 -21.95 -22.19 -5.83
N THR A 33 -23.15 -21.70 -6.17
CA THR A 33 -23.56 -20.32 -5.90
C THR A 33 -23.67 -20.08 -4.40
N GLY A 34 -24.25 -21.03 -3.66
CA GLY A 34 -24.29 -21.03 -2.20
C GLY A 34 -22.89 -20.95 -1.61
N LEU A 35 -21.96 -21.82 -2.04
CA LEU A 35 -20.57 -21.81 -1.60
C LEU A 35 -19.86 -20.50 -1.91
N LYS A 36 -20.06 -19.92 -3.10
CA LYS A 36 -19.51 -18.59 -3.45
C LYS A 36 -20.06 -17.51 -2.53
N MET A 37 -21.36 -17.51 -2.26
CA MET A 37 -21.98 -16.58 -1.33
C MET A 37 -21.48 -16.78 0.10
N SER A 38 -21.27 -18.02 0.54
CA SER A 38 -20.68 -18.34 1.84
C SER A 38 -19.25 -17.83 1.96
N VAL A 39 -18.42 -17.98 0.92
CA VAL A 39 -17.04 -17.46 0.88
C VAL A 39 -17.05 -15.93 0.87
N LEU A 40 -17.92 -15.30 0.09
CA LEU A 40 -18.07 -13.84 0.07
C LEU A 40 -18.57 -13.30 1.42
N TYR A 41 -19.51 -14.00 2.05
CA TYR A 41 -20.04 -13.65 3.37
C TYR A 41 -19.00 -13.88 4.47
N TYR A 42 -18.24 -14.97 4.41
CA TYR A 42 -17.11 -15.22 5.30
C TYR A 42 -16.02 -14.15 5.13
N ASN A 43 -15.67 -13.79 3.89
CA ASN A 43 -14.75 -12.69 3.59
C ASN A 43 -15.29 -11.33 4.07
N HIS A 44 -16.61 -11.12 4.01
CA HIS A 44 -17.25 -9.91 4.54
C HIS A 44 -17.24 -9.90 6.08
N LEU A 45 -17.40 -11.05 6.73
CA LEU A 45 -17.31 -11.19 8.18
C LEU A 45 -15.87 -11.09 8.69
N THR A 46 -14.87 -11.57 7.93
CA THR A 46 -13.44 -11.42 8.25
C THR A 46 -12.90 -10.01 7.93
N LYS A 47 -13.59 -9.22 7.11
CA LYS A 47 -13.36 -7.76 6.96
C LYS A 47 -13.60 -6.94 8.24
N LYS A 48 -14.06 -7.56 9.34
CA LYS A 48 -14.08 -6.97 10.69
C LYS A 48 -12.70 -6.54 11.23
N GLY A 49 -11.61 -6.75 10.50
CA GLY A 49 -10.27 -6.30 10.85
C GLY A 49 -9.87 -4.93 10.30
N ASP A 50 -10.63 -4.31 9.41
CA ASP A 50 -10.24 -3.01 8.86
C ASP A 50 -10.44 -1.91 9.91
N SER A 51 -9.37 -1.19 10.27
CA SER A 51 -9.45 -0.08 11.23
C SER A 51 -8.41 1.00 10.91
N ILE A 52 -8.76 2.26 11.14
CA ILE A 52 -7.84 3.39 11.03
C ILE A 52 -7.78 4.05 12.41
N ASN A 53 -6.63 3.97 13.06
CA ASN A 53 -6.44 4.48 14.41
C ASN A 53 -5.39 5.59 14.39
N PRO A 54 -5.67 6.79 14.94
CA PRO A 54 -4.66 7.82 15.08
C PRO A 54 -3.59 7.35 16.08
N ASN A 55 -2.32 7.50 15.70
CA ASN A 55 -1.17 7.06 16.49
C ASN A 55 -0.36 8.25 17.05
N GLY A 56 -0.34 9.39 16.35
CA GLY A 56 0.41 10.56 16.81
C GLY A 56 0.27 11.77 15.91
N VAL A 57 0.78 12.91 16.41
CA VAL A 57 0.87 14.15 15.64
C VAL A 57 2.26 14.75 15.83
N VAL A 58 2.93 15.08 14.72
CA VAL A 58 4.22 15.77 14.70
C VAL A 58 4.04 17.17 14.13
N TYR A 59 4.47 18.16 14.88
CA TYR A 59 4.42 19.57 14.49
C TYR A 59 5.79 20.03 14.03
N ILE A 60 5.86 20.58 12.82
CA ILE A 60 7.06 21.20 12.26
C ILE A 60 6.78 22.71 12.20
N GLU A 61 7.22 23.41 13.24
CA GLU A 61 6.92 24.83 13.49
C GLU A 61 7.32 25.75 12.32
N ASP A 62 8.52 25.54 11.76
CA ASP A 62 9.12 26.41 10.73
C ASP A 62 8.28 26.57 9.46
N LYS A 63 7.43 25.59 9.12
CA LYS A 63 6.58 25.63 7.92
C LYS A 63 5.09 25.54 8.25
N LYS A 64 4.71 25.57 9.53
CA LYS A 64 3.33 25.35 10.00
C LYS A 64 2.75 24.04 9.46
N ILE A 65 3.55 22.99 9.46
CA ILE A 65 3.16 21.68 8.94
C ILE A 65 2.82 20.77 10.11
N ILE A 66 1.71 20.05 9.97
CA ILE A 66 1.20 19.10 10.96
C ILE A 66 1.12 17.74 10.28
N ILE A 67 1.86 16.77 10.78
CA ILE A 67 1.86 15.39 10.29
C ILE A 67 1.06 14.54 11.26
N HIS A 68 0.01 13.90 10.77
CA HIS A 68 -0.84 12.99 11.52
C HIS A 68 -0.46 11.56 11.17
N GLU A 69 -0.02 10.80 12.16
CA GLU A 69 0.35 9.39 12.02
C GLU A 69 -0.85 8.51 12.34
N TYR A 70 -1.05 7.47 11.53
CA TYR A 70 -2.13 6.50 11.69
C TYR A 70 -1.61 5.07 11.55
N ASP A 71 -2.18 4.18 12.35
CA ASP A 71 -2.09 2.74 12.18
C ASP A 71 -3.35 2.23 11.49
N ILE A 72 -3.15 1.67 10.30
CA ILE A 72 -4.21 1.15 9.46
C ILE A 72 -4.09 -0.36 9.41
N VAL A 73 -5.15 -1.06 9.77
CA VAL A 73 -5.29 -2.49 9.54
C VAL A 73 -6.15 -2.66 8.30
N TYR A 74 -5.65 -3.40 7.31
CA TYR A 74 -6.39 -3.74 6.09
C TYR A 74 -6.05 -5.18 5.68
N ASN A 75 -7.06 -6.02 5.43
CA ASN A 75 -6.87 -7.43 5.09
C ASN A 75 -5.90 -8.18 6.04
N ASN A 76 -6.06 -7.94 7.35
CA ASN A 76 -5.21 -8.49 8.42
C ASN A 76 -3.72 -8.09 8.36
N LYS A 77 -3.37 -7.06 7.60
CA LYS A 77 -2.03 -6.45 7.58
C LYS A 77 -2.08 -5.07 8.21
N SER A 78 -1.08 -4.76 9.02
CA SER A 78 -0.93 -3.43 9.63
C SER A 78 -0.01 -2.56 8.78
N HIS A 79 -0.40 -1.31 8.60
CA HIS A 79 0.27 -0.30 7.78
C HIS A 79 0.34 1.01 8.54
N LYS A 80 1.53 1.63 8.56
CA LYS A 80 1.70 3.00 9.07
C LYS A 80 1.47 3.99 7.96
N MET A 81 0.68 5.04 8.20
CA MET A 81 0.44 6.13 7.26
C MET A 81 0.59 7.49 7.90
N CYS A 82 1.04 8.46 7.13
CA CYS A 82 1.23 9.85 7.54
C CYS A 82 0.42 10.76 6.63
N PHE A 83 -0.60 11.43 7.16
CA PHE A 83 -1.33 12.48 6.46
C PHE A 83 -0.87 13.82 6.95
N ILE A 84 -0.53 14.74 6.05
CA ILE A 84 0.05 16.01 6.47
C ILE A 84 -0.80 17.20 6.05
N SER A 85 -1.05 18.12 6.98
CA SER A 85 -1.88 19.31 6.82
C SER A 85 -1.09 20.59 7.15
N GLU A 86 -1.45 21.69 6.50
CA GLU A 86 -0.83 23.02 6.73
C GLU A 86 -1.56 23.82 7.83
N LYS A 87 -2.75 23.34 8.22
CA LYS A 87 -3.56 23.90 9.31
C LYS A 87 -4.13 22.76 10.13
N TYR A 88 -4.34 23.01 11.42
CA TYR A 88 -5.06 22.09 12.30
C TYR A 88 -6.55 22.27 12.01
N ASP A 89 -6.97 21.72 10.89
CA ASP A 89 -8.36 21.75 10.45
C ASP A 89 -8.85 20.30 10.34
N SER A 90 -9.73 19.94 11.26
CA SER A 90 -10.33 18.60 11.31
C SER A 90 -11.07 18.26 10.02
N GLU A 91 -11.61 19.24 9.29
CA GLU A 91 -12.28 18.99 8.00
C GLU A 91 -11.28 18.58 6.92
N VAL A 92 -10.10 19.19 6.90
CA VAL A 92 -9.02 18.85 5.95
C VAL A 92 -8.49 17.44 6.21
N VAL A 93 -8.31 17.06 7.48
CA VAL A 93 -7.86 15.72 7.86
C VAL A 93 -8.93 14.67 7.53
N ASN A 94 -10.19 14.94 7.89
CA ASN A 94 -11.31 14.05 7.56
C ASN A 94 -11.46 13.85 6.05
N THR A 95 -11.30 14.91 5.26
CA THR A 95 -11.34 14.82 3.78
C THR A 95 -10.25 13.89 3.24
N LYS A 96 -9.03 13.94 3.81
CA LYS A 96 -7.93 13.05 3.42
C LYS A 96 -8.18 11.60 3.81
N LEU A 97 -8.78 11.37 4.98
CA LEU A 97 -9.19 10.03 5.42
C LEU A 97 -10.30 9.44 4.55
N VAL A 98 -11.27 10.27 4.14
CA VAL A 98 -12.32 9.87 3.17
C VAL A 98 -11.70 9.50 1.82
N LEU A 99 -10.86 10.37 1.26
CA LEU A 99 -10.14 10.10 0.01
C LEU A 99 -9.27 8.85 0.10
N PHE A 100 -8.63 8.62 1.25
CA PHE A 100 -7.89 7.39 1.52
C PHE A 100 -8.81 6.17 1.46
N ASN A 101 -9.94 6.18 2.16
CA ASN A 101 -10.88 5.07 2.16
C ASN A 101 -11.41 4.75 0.76
N ASP A 102 -11.65 5.77 -0.05
CA ASP A 102 -12.14 5.63 -1.42
C ASP A 102 -11.08 5.02 -2.36
N ASN A 103 -9.78 5.19 -2.06
CA ASN A 103 -8.68 4.77 -2.92
C ASN A 103 -7.70 3.78 -2.24
N LYS A 104 -8.10 3.15 -1.14
CA LYS A 104 -7.19 2.41 -0.24
C LYS A 104 -6.43 1.27 -0.93
N GLU A 105 -7.09 0.56 -1.86
CA GLU A 105 -6.49 -0.57 -2.57
C GLU A 105 -5.36 -0.11 -3.47
N ASP A 106 -5.59 0.93 -4.26
CA ASP A 106 -4.58 1.50 -5.13
C ASP A 106 -3.44 2.10 -4.30
N ILE A 107 -3.76 2.84 -3.24
CA ILE A 107 -2.77 3.43 -2.33
C ILE A 107 -1.85 2.34 -1.75
N LEU A 108 -2.42 1.24 -1.26
CA LEU A 108 -1.64 0.13 -0.72
C LEU A 108 -0.85 -0.60 -1.81
N ALA A 109 -1.35 -0.72 -3.03
CA ALA A 109 -0.60 -1.27 -4.16
C ALA A 109 0.60 -0.38 -4.54
N GLN A 110 0.43 0.95 -4.57
CA GLN A 110 1.49 1.90 -4.88
C GLN A 110 2.60 1.94 -3.83
N ARG A 111 2.29 1.65 -2.55
CA ARG A 111 3.27 1.55 -1.45
C ARG A 111 4.40 0.57 -1.78
N HIS A 112 4.12 -0.45 -2.57
CA HIS A 112 5.07 -1.49 -2.95
C HIS A 112 5.88 -1.16 -4.20
N LYS A 113 5.77 0.05 -4.77
CA LYS A 113 6.63 0.48 -5.88
C LYS A 113 8.09 0.67 -5.50
N PHE A 114 8.37 0.94 -4.23
CA PHE A 114 9.73 1.01 -3.71
C PHE A 114 10.02 -0.24 -2.89
N VAL A 115 11.07 -0.97 -3.26
CA VAL A 115 11.54 -2.13 -2.50
C VAL A 115 12.38 -1.67 -1.32
N TYR A 116 13.23 -0.67 -1.56
CA TYR A 116 14.17 -0.13 -0.58
C TYR A 116 14.36 1.38 -0.80
N CYS A 117 14.51 2.13 0.28
CA CYS A 117 14.91 3.52 0.24
C CYS A 117 15.86 3.85 1.40
N SER A 118 16.95 4.52 1.09
CA SER A 118 17.93 4.94 2.09
C SER A 118 18.48 6.33 1.85
N ILE A 119 18.85 6.98 2.94
CA ILE A 119 19.72 8.14 2.92
C ILE A 119 21.16 7.64 2.79
N ILE A 120 21.87 8.15 1.79
CA ILE A 120 23.26 7.79 1.50
C ILE A 120 24.15 9.04 1.53
N ASN A 121 25.44 8.85 1.80
CA ASN A 121 26.44 9.91 1.61
C ASN A 121 26.93 9.96 0.15
N LYS A 122 27.89 10.85 -0.15
CA LYS A 122 28.51 11.00 -1.46
C LYS A 122 29.23 9.73 -1.95
N ASP A 123 29.73 8.93 -1.03
CA ASP A 123 30.40 7.66 -1.30
C ASP A 123 29.41 6.47 -1.46
N ARG A 124 28.11 6.78 -1.49
CA ARG A 124 26.98 5.82 -1.56
C ARG A 124 26.88 4.87 -0.36
N GLU A 125 27.49 5.20 0.77
CA GLU A 125 27.32 4.45 2.00
C GLU A 125 25.95 4.75 2.61
N CYS A 126 25.26 3.69 3.06
CA CYS A 126 23.97 3.83 3.72
C CYS A 126 24.14 4.46 5.10
N LEU A 127 23.60 5.67 5.26
CA LEU A 127 23.52 6.35 6.55
C LEU A 127 22.29 5.89 7.32
N LYS A 128 21.18 5.69 6.62
CA LYS A 128 19.90 5.31 7.24
C LYS A 128 18.94 4.69 6.22
N ASP A 129 18.39 3.53 6.56
CA ASP A 129 17.20 2.99 5.89
C ASP A 129 15.96 3.78 6.32
N ILE A 130 15.22 4.29 5.33
CA ILE A 130 13.99 5.09 5.49
C ILE A 130 12.83 4.50 4.69
N THR A 131 12.91 3.22 4.33
CA THR A 131 11.94 2.55 3.46
C THR A 131 10.53 2.64 4.04
N ASP A 132 10.37 2.39 5.33
CA ASP A 132 9.06 2.40 5.97
C ASP A 132 8.49 3.81 6.14
N GLU A 133 9.33 4.80 6.41
CA GLU A 133 8.94 6.21 6.44
C GLU A 133 8.49 6.69 5.08
N MET A 134 9.25 6.42 4.01
CA MET A 134 8.84 6.78 2.66
C MET A 134 7.49 6.14 2.30
N ARG A 135 7.32 4.85 2.62
CA ARG A 135 6.06 4.13 2.41
C ARG A 135 4.89 4.66 3.25
N ALA A 136 5.16 5.31 4.39
CA ALA A 136 4.15 5.94 5.23
C ALA A 136 3.75 7.35 4.74
N PHE A 137 4.69 8.09 4.15
CA PHE A 137 4.50 9.50 3.71
C PHE A 137 4.05 9.69 2.27
N MET A 138 4.19 8.67 1.43
CA MET A 138 3.51 8.68 0.15
C MET A 138 2.02 8.95 0.42
N PHE A 139 1.33 9.58 -0.52
CA PHE A 139 -0.12 9.83 -0.53
C PHE A 139 -0.58 11.21 -0.01
N TYR A 140 -0.15 12.26 -0.72
CA TYR A 140 -1.07 13.35 -1.03
C TYR A 140 -1.83 13.06 -2.31
N PHE A 141 -3.15 13.00 -2.20
CA PHE A 141 -4.05 13.03 -3.34
C PHE A 141 -4.21 14.48 -3.81
N LYS A 142 -3.50 14.86 -4.88
CA LYS A 142 -3.75 16.14 -5.55
C LYS A 142 -4.18 15.86 -6.99
N LYS A 143 -5.47 16.09 -7.28
CA LYS A 143 -6.04 16.04 -8.62
C LYS A 143 -5.80 14.71 -9.38
N GLY A 144 -5.96 13.58 -8.71
CA GLY A 144 -5.90 12.25 -9.37
C GLY A 144 -4.51 11.66 -9.59
N TYR A 145 -3.44 12.28 -9.04
CA TYR A 145 -2.09 11.72 -9.08
C TYR A 145 -1.50 11.59 -7.67
N TYR A 146 -0.67 10.55 -7.48
CA TYR A 146 0.03 10.27 -6.23
C TYR A 146 1.26 11.18 -6.08
N VAL A 147 1.24 12.07 -5.08
CA VAL A 147 2.36 12.97 -4.80
C VAL A 147 2.96 12.63 -3.44
N CYS A 148 4.26 12.43 -3.40
CA CYS A 148 5.02 12.47 -2.15
C CYS A 148 5.96 13.68 -2.22
N ASN A 149 5.82 14.60 -1.26
CA ASN A 149 6.76 15.72 -1.14
C ASN A 149 7.93 15.25 -0.28
N VAL A 150 9.09 15.03 -0.93
CA VAL A 150 10.30 14.54 -0.27
C VAL A 150 10.74 15.46 0.87
N GLU A 151 10.53 16.78 0.71
CA GLU A 151 10.87 17.79 1.72
C GLU A 151 10.20 17.50 3.07
N TYR A 152 8.93 17.09 3.04
CA TYR A 152 8.17 16.81 4.25
C TYR A 152 8.67 15.55 4.94
N VAL A 153 9.05 14.53 4.17
CA VAL A 153 9.65 13.31 4.73
C VAL A 153 10.98 13.63 5.39
N LEU A 154 11.84 14.41 4.73
CA LEU A 154 13.13 14.78 5.28
C LEU A 154 13.00 15.57 6.59
N LYS A 155 12.05 16.51 6.66
CA LYS A 155 11.80 17.27 7.89
C LYS A 155 11.23 16.42 9.01
N TYR A 156 10.33 15.50 8.68
CA TYR A 156 9.85 14.50 9.62
C TYR A 156 11.02 13.67 10.18
N LEU A 157 11.88 13.17 9.30
CA LEU A 157 13.06 12.39 9.67
C LEU A 157 14.02 13.19 10.55
N GLN A 158 14.26 14.47 10.26
CA GLN A 158 15.05 15.36 11.10
C GLN A 158 14.44 15.53 12.51
N SER A 159 13.11 15.69 12.60
CA SER A 159 12.42 15.83 13.89
C SER A 159 12.46 14.53 14.71
N LYS A 160 12.38 13.38 14.03
CA LYS A 160 12.33 12.05 14.64
C LYS A 160 13.71 11.53 15.02
N TYR A 161 14.70 11.79 14.19
CA TYR A 161 16.07 11.35 14.34
C TYR A 161 16.95 12.57 14.65
N ASN A 162 16.95 12.96 15.92
CA ASN A 162 17.82 14.01 16.45
C ASN A 162 19.27 13.80 15.97
N GLY A 163 19.75 14.67 15.08
CA GLY A 163 21.13 14.64 14.58
C GLY A 163 21.29 14.26 13.10
N LEU A 164 20.21 13.92 12.38
CA LEU A 164 20.30 13.72 10.93
C LEU A 164 20.54 15.07 10.22
N LYS A 165 21.81 15.40 9.96
CA LYS A 165 22.19 16.56 9.14
C LYS A 165 21.98 16.19 7.67
N VAL A 166 20.88 16.65 7.09
CA VAL A 166 20.51 16.41 5.68
C VAL A 166 21.46 17.11 4.68
N LYS A 167 22.40 17.93 5.16
CA LYS A 167 23.44 18.53 4.30
C LYS A 167 24.33 17.43 3.71
N ASP A 168 24.56 17.50 2.40
CA ASP A 168 25.41 16.56 1.63
C ASP A 168 24.93 15.10 1.58
N CYS A 169 23.64 14.85 1.77
CA CYS A 169 23.05 13.50 1.64
C CYS A 169 22.30 13.35 0.32
N ASN A 170 22.32 12.13 -0.23
CA ASN A 170 21.47 11.75 -1.36
C ASN A 170 20.41 10.74 -0.90
N LEU A 171 19.32 10.62 -1.65
CA LEU A 171 18.34 9.57 -1.47
C LEU A 171 18.54 8.51 -2.54
N LEU A 172 18.71 7.27 -2.10
CA LEU A 172 18.67 6.09 -2.96
C LEU A 172 17.29 5.47 -2.89
N PHE A 173 16.70 5.21 -4.05
CA PHE A 173 15.48 4.44 -4.23
C PHE A 173 15.79 3.20 -5.05
N VAL A 174 15.30 2.05 -4.61
CA VAL A 174 15.28 0.82 -5.40
C VAL A 174 13.83 0.55 -5.75
N LEU A 175 13.52 0.55 -7.03
CA LEU A 175 12.17 0.34 -7.54
C LEU A 175 11.82 -1.15 -7.57
N ASN A 176 10.52 -1.42 -7.50
CA ASN A 176 9.95 -2.76 -7.65
C ASN A 176 9.56 -2.98 -9.11
N ASP A 177 10.55 -2.97 -9.99
CA ASP A 177 10.47 -3.39 -11.39
C ASP A 177 11.29 -4.67 -11.59
N ASP A 178 11.22 -5.26 -12.80
CA ASP A 178 11.86 -6.55 -13.09
C ASP A 178 13.40 -6.52 -12.93
N GLU A 179 14.00 -5.32 -12.97
CA GLU A 179 15.44 -5.09 -12.91
C GLU A 179 15.91 -4.51 -11.57
N PHE A 180 15.00 -4.24 -10.63
CA PHE A 180 15.26 -3.52 -9.38
C PHE A 180 16.03 -2.21 -9.58
N THR A 181 15.55 -1.36 -10.49
CA THR A 181 16.21 -0.12 -10.90
C THR A 181 16.54 0.77 -9.71
N GLU A 182 17.80 1.20 -9.64
CA GLU A 182 18.26 2.20 -8.68
C GLU A 182 18.07 3.63 -9.21
N LYS A 183 17.48 4.50 -8.40
CA LYS A 183 17.39 5.94 -8.65
C LYS A 183 18.00 6.72 -7.49
N VAL A 184 18.95 7.59 -7.79
CA VAL A 184 19.59 8.46 -6.81
C VAL A 184 19.10 9.89 -7.01
N ILE A 185 18.61 10.51 -5.95
CA ILE A 185 18.26 11.94 -5.92
C ILE A 185 19.30 12.66 -5.07
N GLU A 186 19.94 13.67 -5.65
CA GLU A 186 20.80 14.57 -4.90
C GLU A 186 19.94 15.60 -4.16
N LEU A 187 20.11 15.70 -2.84
CA LEU A 187 19.42 16.70 -2.05
C LEU A 187 20.29 17.96 -2.00
N ASP A 188 20.11 18.85 -2.98
CA ASP A 188 20.72 20.17 -2.90
C ASP A 188 20.19 20.94 -1.68
N ASN A 189 21.05 21.78 -1.09
CA ASN A 189 20.91 22.46 0.22
C ASN A 189 19.59 23.21 0.50
N THR A 190 18.67 23.30 -0.46
CA THR A 190 17.37 23.94 -0.27
C THR A 190 16.27 22.93 0.08
N GLY A 191 16.33 21.67 -0.37
CA GLY A 191 15.26 20.69 -0.19
C GLY A 191 13.88 21.14 -0.72
N GLU A 192 13.80 22.31 -1.36
CA GLU A 192 12.55 22.94 -1.76
C GLU A 192 12.12 22.35 -3.11
N GLY A 193 10.97 21.68 -3.12
CA GLY A 193 10.24 21.38 -4.35
C GLY A 193 10.55 20.06 -5.06
N ILE A 194 11.27 19.12 -4.43
CA ILE A 194 11.44 17.77 -5.01
C ILE A 194 10.12 16.99 -4.87
N LEU A 195 9.32 17.04 -5.92
CA LEU A 195 8.10 16.25 -6.08
C LEU A 195 8.47 14.88 -6.68
N LEU A 196 8.12 13.78 -5.99
CA LEU A 196 8.36 12.40 -6.46
C LEU A 196 7.60 12.04 -7.75
N HIS A 197 6.78 12.94 -8.31
CA HIS A 197 6.14 12.75 -9.62
C HIS A 197 7.13 12.43 -10.73
N THR A 198 8.37 12.90 -10.62
CA THR A 198 9.39 12.69 -11.67
C THR A 198 10.03 11.30 -11.61
N ILE A 199 9.75 10.52 -10.56
CA ILE A 199 10.45 9.26 -10.27
C ILE A 199 9.56 8.04 -10.53
N ILE A 200 8.23 8.21 -10.44
CA ILE A 200 7.22 7.17 -10.60
C ILE A 200 6.60 7.21 -11.99
#